data_AF-A0A7S2YGK0-F1
#
_entry.id   AF-A0A7S2YGK0-F1
#
_cell.length_a   1.000
_cell.length_b   1.000
_cell.length_c   1.000
_cell.angle_alpha   90.00
_cell.angle_beta   90.00
_cell.angle_gamma   90.00
#
_symmetry.space_group_name_H-M   'P 1'
#
loop_
_entity.id
_entity.type
_entity.pdbx_description
1 polymer ?
#
loop_
_entity_poly.entity_id
_entity_poly.type
_entity_poly.pdbx_seq_one_letter_code
_entity_poly.pdbx_strand_id
1 'polypeptide(L)'
;FVLTFSVYFGTYAVANLTELALDLQKKKMPDEQRHNFQVAATSTANISLLAWRDSLWARDASTIRPSTTTVWRSMSLFAMRDSATLYATFYLAPIAATHLVQEHDVDRNLAELLTAVVLPMTTQLATAPLHIYANDGWQRPTATLAERWRTIQKGFGAVSLARSLRILPVLGIGSFSNHQFRSLLLGGQQSHDNRFVKRQRTLQFLEHRPTRIEALRKASGGHRPARAVV
;
A
#
# COMPACT_ATOMS: atom_id res chain seq x y z
N PHE A 1 -0.94 14.50 18.99
CA PHE A 1 -1.21 13.04 19.02
C PHE A 1 -2.63 12.71 18.57
N VAL A 2 -3.67 13.25 19.22
CA VAL A 2 -5.08 12.97 18.91
C VAL A 2 -5.43 13.12 17.43
N LEU A 3 -5.06 14.23 16.79
CA LEU A 3 -5.35 14.46 15.36
C LEU A 3 -4.74 13.40 14.44
N THR A 4 -3.49 12.98 14.70
CA THR A 4 -2.84 11.93 13.92
C THR A 4 -3.57 10.60 14.11
N PHE A 5 -3.95 10.27 15.36
CA PHE A 5 -4.75 9.09 15.66
C PHE A 5 -6.10 9.11 14.94
N SER A 6 -6.81 10.25 14.94
CA SER A 6 -8.09 10.40 14.24
C SER A 6 -7.99 10.15 12.74
N VAL A 7 -6.91 10.59 12.10
CA VAL A 7 -6.67 10.32 10.66
C VAL A 7 -6.52 8.82 10.41
N TYR A 8 -5.69 8.14 11.22
CA TYR A 8 -5.49 6.69 11.08
C TYR A 8 -6.79 5.94 11.34
N PHE A 9 -7.43 6.21 12.47
CA PHE A 9 -8.70 5.60 12.85
C PHE A 9 -9.76 5.79 11.76
N GLY A 10 -9.93 7.01 11.26
CA GLY A 10 -10.92 7.31 10.22
C GLY A 10 -10.63 6.59 8.90
N THR A 11 -9.35 6.51 8.49
CA THR A 11 -8.97 5.79 7.26
C THR A 11 -9.26 4.29 7.39
N TYR A 12 -8.93 3.68 8.53
CA TYR A 12 -9.25 2.28 8.80
C TYR A 12 -10.76 2.05 8.93
N ALA A 13 -11.49 2.94 9.58
CA ALA A 13 -12.93 2.85 9.69
C ALA A 13 -13.58 2.82 8.29
N VAL A 14 -13.16 3.71 7.38
CA VAL A 14 -13.63 3.70 5.99
C VAL A 14 -13.26 2.40 5.28
N ALA A 15 -12.03 1.91 5.43
CA ALA A 15 -11.62 0.65 4.81
C ALA A 15 -12.54 -0.53 5.21
N ASN A 16 -12.83 -0.65 6.51
CA ASN A 16 -13.67 -1.72 7.05
C ASN A 16 -15.16 -1.51 6.71
N LEU A 17 -15.67 -0.29 6.80
CA LEU A 17 -17.07 0.01 6.46
C LEU A 17 -17.34 -0.16 4.97
N THR A 18 -16.39 0.19 4.11
CA THR A 18 -16.49 -0.05 2.67
C THR A 18 -16.52 -1.55 2.38
N GLU A 19 -15.65 -2.35 3.01
CA GLU A 19 -15.67 -3.80 2.86
C GLU A 19 -17.01 -4.41 3.31
N LEU A 20 -17.48 -4.02 4.50
CA LEU A 20 -18.79 -4.45 5.01
C LEU A 20 -19.93 -4.05 4.06
N ALA A 21 -19.92 -2.82 3.54
CA ALA A 21 -20.96 -2.35 2.62
C ALA A 21 -20.97 -3.14 1.31
N LEU A 22 -19.81 -3.49 0.77
CA LEU A 22 -19.69 -4.32 -0.43
C LEU A 22 -20.20 -5.75 -0.17
N ASP A 23 -19.90 -6.31 1.00
CA ASP A 23 -20.38 -7.65 1.39
C ASP A 23 -21.90 -7.70 1.55
N LEU A 24 -22.50 -6.62 2.09
CA LEU A 24 -23.94 -6.48 2.23
C LEU A 24 -24.67 -6.31 0.89
N GLN A 25 -23.99 -5.84 -0.17
CA GLN A 25 -24.64 -5.50 -1.44
C GLN A 25 -25.15 -6.71 -2.24
N LYS A 26 -24.88 -7.97 -1.83
CA LYS A 26 -25.33 -9.25 -2.44
C LYS A 26 -25.11 -9.42 -3.96
N LYS A 27 -24.71 -8.39 -4.68
CA LYS A 27 -24.30 -8.41 -6.08
C LYS A 27 -22.86 -8.88 -6.12
N LYS A 28 -22.58 -9.93 -6.91
CA LYS A 28 -21.21 -10.32 -7.23
C LYS A 28 -20.59 -9.24 -8.11
N MET A 29 -19.85 -8.31 -7.50
CA MET A 29 -18.90 -7.48 -8.24
C MET A 29 -17.68 -8.31 -8.61
N PRO A 30 -17.06 -8.09 -9.79
CA PRO A 30 -15.73 -8.59 -10.08
C PRO A 30 -14.71 -8.12 -9.02
N ASP A 31 -13.76 -8.98 -8.65
CA ASP A 31 -12.77 -8.70 -7.60
C ASP A 31 -11.97 -7.42 -7.87
N GLU A 32 -11.65 -7.14 -9.13
CA GLU A 32 -10.95 -5.92 -9.55
C GLU A 32 -11.77 -4.66 -9.26
N GLN A 33 -13.08 -4.67 -9.54
CA GLN A 33 -13.95 -3.52 -9.28
C GLN A 33 -14.11 -3.30 -7.77
N ARG A 34 -14.25 -4.38 -7.00
CA ARG A 34 -14.30 -4.35 -5.53
C ARG A 34 -13.04 -3.69 -4.97
N HIS A 35 -11.87 -4.13 -5.44
CA HIS A 35 -10.58 -3.58 -5.04
C HIS A 35 -10.46 -2.10 -5.40
N ASN A 36 -10.76 -1.72 -6.63
CA ASN A 36 -10.67 -0.33 -7.09
C ASN A 36 -11.60 0.59 -6.28
N PHE A 37 -12.81 0.14 -5.94
CA PHE A 37 -13.71 0.90 -5.09
C PHE A 37 -13.17 1.07 -3.66
N GLN A 38 -12.62 0.01 -3.07
CA GLN A 38 -12.00 0.07 -1.74
C GLN A 38 -10.81 1.04 -1.72
N VAL A 39 -9.94 0.98 -2.74
CA VAL A 39 -8.80 1.89 -2.88
C VAL A 39 -9.28 3.33 -3.06
N ALA A 40 -10.30 3.56 -3.88
CA ALA A 40 -10.84 4.89 -4.09
C ALA A 40 -11.46 5.47 -2.81
N ALA A 41 -12.26 4.69 -2.09
CA ALA A 41 -12.91 5.11 -0.84
C ALA A 41 -11.87 5.45 0.24
N THR A 42 -10.90 4.56 0.44
CA THR A 42 -9.84 4.74 1.45
C THR A 42 -8.90 5.90 1.10
N SER A 43 -8.52 6.04 -0.17
CA SER A 43 -7.69 7.16 -0.63
C SER A 43 -8.41 8.50 -0.45
N THR A 44 -9.69 8.57 -0.82
CA THR A 44 -10.51 9.78 -0.65
C THR A 44 -10.58 10.18 0.82
N ALA A 45 -10.92 9.22 1.69
CA ALA A 45 -10.98 9.47 3.13
C ALA A 45 -9.62 9.92 3.69
N ASN A 46 -8.53 9.27 3.28
CA ASN A 46 -7.19 9.61 3.72
C ASN A 46 -6.80 11.04 3.31
N ILE A 47 -6.97 11.40 2.04
CA ILE A 47 -6.68 12.74 1.53
C ILE A 47 -7.52 13.80 2.27
N SER A 48 -8.82 13.56 2.43
CA SER A 48 -9.72 14.52 3.11
C SER A 48 -9.35 14.70 4.58
N LEU A 49 -9.08 13.62 5.31
CA LEU A 49 -8.70 13.67 6.72
C LEU A 49 -7.33 14.32 6.93
N LEU A 50 -6.38 14.09 6.02
CA LEU A 50 -5.08 14.76 6.04
C LEU A 50 -5.20 16.26 5.77
N ALA A 51 -5.99 16.66 4.77
CA ALA A 51 -6.25 18.06 4.47
C ALA A 51 -6.95 18.78 5.63
N TRP A 52 -7.91 18.11 6.29
CA TRP A 52 -8.58 18.62 7.49
C TRP A 52 -7.61 18.77 8.67
N ARG A 53 -6.78 17.76 8.95
CA ARG A 53 -5.75 17.86 9.99
C ARG A 53 -4.81 19.05 9.73
N ASP A 54 -4.33 19.17 8.50
CA ASP A 54 -3.34 20.20 8.16
C ASP A 54 -3.95 21.62 8.22
N SER A 55 -5.25 21.78 7.93
CA SER A 55 -5.94 23.06 8.13
C SER A 55 -6.07 23.43 9.61
N LEU A 56 -6.24 22.44 10.51
CA LEU A 56 -6.22 22.69 11.95
C LEU A 56 -4.83 23.12 12.44
N TRP A 57 -3.76 22.50 11.92
CA TRP A 57 -2.40 22.95 12.24
C TRP A 57 -2.10 24.35 11.72
N ALA A 58 -2.53 24.67 10.49
CA ALA A 58 -2.39 26.01 9.95
C ALA A 58 -3.20 27.06 10.75
N ARG A 59 -4.38 26.66 11.25
CA ARG A 59 -5.18 27.47 12.17
C ARG A 59 -4.47 27.73 13.47
N ASP A 60 -3.94 26.70 14.11
CA ASP A 60 -3.27 26.81 15.41
C ASP A 60 -1.95 27.59 15.31
N ALA A 61 -1.32 27.59 14.13
CA ALA A 61 -0.14 28.38 13.81
C ALA A 61 -0.46 29.82 13.36
N SER A 62 -1.72 30.21 13.25
CA SER A 62 -2.15 31.56 12.87
C SER A 62 -2.79 32.29 14.04
N THR A 63 -2.49 33.58 14.16
CA THR A 63 -3.16 34.49 15.11
C THR A 63 -4.41 35.13 14.53
N ILE A 64 -4.66 34.94 13.23
CA ILE A 64 -5.77 35.55 12.48
C ILE A 64 -6.76 34.46 12.07
N ARG A 65 -8.06 34.73 12.19
CA ARG A 65 -9.09 33.88 11.59
C ARG A 65 -9.15 34.14 10.08
N PRO A 66 -8.79 33.17 9.22
CA PRO A 66 -8.87 33.38 7.79
C PRO A 66 -10.33 33.37 7.31
N SER A 67 -10.55 33.91 6.11
CA SER A 67 -11.84 33.79 5.43
C SER A 67 -12.13 32.34 5.04
N THR A 68 -13.42 32.00 4.93
CA THR A 68 -13.87 30.68 4.45
C THR A 68 -13.25 30.31 3.10
N THR A 69 -13.07 31.29 2.21
CA THR A 69 -12.40 31.08 0.92
C THR A 69 -10.94 30.63 1.08
N THR A 70 -10.20 31.24 2.00
CA THR A 70 -8.80 30.86 2.29
C THR A 70 -8.73 29.46 2.88
N VAL A 71 -9.69 29.09 3.74
CA VAL A 71 -9.79 27.73 4.30
C VAL A 71 -9.93 26.71 3.18
N TRP A 72 -10.91 26.87 2.30
CA TRP A 72 -11.15 25.95 1.19
C TRP A 72 -9.97 25.86 0.23
N ARG A 73 -9.38 27.00 -0.16
CA ARG A 73 -8.19 27.02 -1.02
C ARG A 73 -7.03 26.25 -0.42
N SER A 74 -6.76 26.45 0.88
CA SER A 74 -5.67 25.77 1.57
C SER A 74 -5.93 24.28 1.71
N MET A 75 -7.17 23.88 2.03
CA MET A 75 -7.57 22.47 2.06
C MET A 75 -7.39 21.80 0.70
N SER A 76 -7.77 22.48 -0.40
CA SER A 76 -7.54 21.96 -1.76
C SER A 76 -6.06 21.78 -2.06
N LEU A 77 -5.20 22.72 -1.66
CA LEU A 77 -3.75 22.61 -1.85
C LEU A 77 -3.13 21.46 -1.03
N PHE A 78 -3.58 21.28 0.22
CA PHE A 78 -3.17 20.12 1.02
C PHE A 78 -3.65 18.81 0.39
N ALA A 79 -4.87 18.77 -0.10
CA ALA A 79 -5.41 17.60 -0.79
C ALA A 79 -4.64 17.29 -2.08
N MET A 80 -4.38 18.28 -2.94
CA MET A 80 -3.61 18.10 -4.18
C MET A 80 -2.22 17.51 -3.93
N ARG A 81 -1.54 18.01 -2.91
CA ARG A 81 -0.23 17.53 -2.45
C ARG A 81 -0.29 16.06 -1.99
N ASP A 82 -1.31 15.70 -1.21
CA ASP A 82 -1.47 14.33 -0.73
C ASP A 82 -1.86 13.38 -1.86
N SER A 83 -2.72 13.81 -2.77
CA SER A 83 -3.04 13.08 -4.02
C SER A 83 -1.80 12.81 -4.86
N ALA A 84 -0.92 13.81 -5.02
CA ALA A 84 0.33 13.63 -5.75
C ALA A 84 1.23 12.57 -5.10
N THR A 85 1.32 12.56 -3.77
CA THR A 85 2.13 11.57 -3.03
C THR A 85 1.54 10.16 -3.16
N LEU A 86 0.21 10.03 -3.06
CA LEU A 86 -0.47 8.75 -3.27
C LEU A 86 -0.30 8.24 -4.70
N TYR A 87 -0.43 9.12 -5.70
CA TYR A 87 -0.18 8.79 -7.10
C TYR A 87 1.26 8.31 -7.33
N ALA A 88 2.25 9.03 -6.76
CA ALA A 88 3.64 8.62 -6.85
C ALA A 88 3.89 7.25 -6.20
N THR A 89 3.25 6.99 -5.06
CA THR A 89 3.42 5.74 -4.30
C THR A 89 2.76 4.55 -4.99
N PHE A 90 1.50 4.69 -5.39
CA PHE A 90 0.71 3.55 -5.87
C PHE A 90 0.77 3.34 -7.38
N TYR A 91 1.11 4.38 -8.16
CA TYR A 91 1.14 4.30 -9.61
C TYR A 91 2.57 4.44 -10.17
N LEU A 92 3.29 5.49 -9.82
CA LEU A 92 4.62 5.73 -10.40
C LEU A 92 5.68 4.76 -9.88
N ALA A 93 5.70 4.46 -8.57
CA ALA A 93 6.74 3.61 -7.99
C ALA A 93 6.75 2.17 -8.56
N PRO A 94 5.62 1.46 -8.73
CA PRO A 94 5.60 0.14 -9.35
C PRO A 94 6.04 0.14 -10.83
N ILE A 95 5.63 1.16 -11.58
CA ILE A 95 6.04 1.33 -12.99
C ILE A 95 7.55 1.56 -13.07
N ALA A 96 8.07 2.46 -12.24
CA ALA A 96 9.50 2.75 -12.17
C ALA A 96 10.32 1.53 -11.72
N ALA A 97 9.81 0.74 -10.76
CA ALA A 97 10.48 -0.48 -10.31
C ALA A 97 10.59 -1.50 -11.45
N THR A 98 9.49 -1.70 -12.19
CA THR A 98 9.46 -2.61 -13.34
C THR A 98 10.45 -2.16 -14.43
N HIS A 99 10.49 -0.86 -14.72
CA HIS A 99 11.43 -0.28 -15.68
C HIS A 99 12.89 -0.47 -15.25
N LEU A 100 13.23 -0.27 -13.97
CA LEU A 100 14.58 -0.49 -13.45
C LEU A 100 15.02 -1.95 -13.57
N VAL A 101 14.12 -2.90 -13.33
CA VAL A 101 14.40 -4.33 -13.49
C VAL A 101 14.62 -4.68 -14.97
N GLN A 102 13.81 -4.14 -15.88
CA GLN A 102 13.85 -4.49 -17.30
C GLN A 102 15.02 -3.85 -18.05
N GLU A 103 15.28 -2.56 -17.82
CA GLU A 103 16.23 -1.77 -18.63
C GLU A 103 17.61 -1.64 -17.98
N HIS A 104 17.71 -1.84 -16.67
CA HIS A 104 18.92 -1.60 -15.90
C HIS A 104 19.40 -2.81 -15.08
N ASP A 105 18.76 -3.98 -15.23
CA ASP A 105 19.10 -5.24 -14.55
C ASP A 105 19.27 -5.08 -13.02
N VAL A 106 18.49 -4.19 -12.42
CA VAL A 106 18.48 -3.99 -10.97
C VAL A 106 17.72 -5.14 -10.31
N ASP A 107 18.23 -5.64 -9.18
CA ASP A 107 17.50 -6.62 -8.36
C ASP A 107 16.08 -6.11 -8.06
N ARG A 108 15.09 -7.01 -8.21
CA ARG A 108 13.68 -6.64 -8.06
C ARG A 108 13.34 -6.05 -6.69
N ASN A 109 13.85 -6.65 -5.63
CA ASN A 109 13.55 -6.19 -4.27
C ASN A 109 14.21 -4.83 -4.03
N LEU A 110 15.44 -4.65 -4.54
CA LEU A 110 16.13 -3.36 -4.49
C LEU A 110 15.39 -2.30 -5.30
N ALA A 111 14.93 -2.60 -6.51
CA ALA A 111 14.18 -1.68 -7.35
C ALA A 111 12.87 -1.24 -6.68
N GLU A 112 12.09 -2.19 -6.15
CA GLU A 112 10.85 -1.91 -5.41
C GLU A 112 11.11 -1.06 -4.15
N LEU A 113 12.16 -1.37 -3.40
CA LEU A 113 12.55 -0.60 -2.21
C LEU A 113 12.97 0.83 -2.57
N LEU A 114 13.84 0.98 -3.58
CA LEU A 114 14.35 2.27 -4.01
C LEU A 114 13.21 3.16 -4.50
N THR A 115 12.33 2.66 -5.37
CA THR A 115 11.25 3.49 -5.91
C THR A 115 10.19 3.81 -4.88
N ALA A 116 9.91 2.90 -3.94
CA ALA A 116 9.01 3.16 -2.81
C ALA A 116 9.50 4.31 -1.90
N VAL A 117 10.80 4.59 -1.87
CA VAL A 117 11.38 5.71 -1.11
C VAL A 117 11.53 6.96 -1.97
N VAL A 118 12.19 6.84 -3.12
CA VAL A 118 12.61 7.98 -3.94
C VAL A 118 11.43 8.71 -4.56
N LEU A 119 10.41 7.99 -5.08
CA LEU A 119 9.28 8.64 -5.75
C LEU A 119 8.42 9.46 -4.77
N PRO A 120 8.04 8.95 -3.59
CA PRO A 120 7.36 9.76 -2.60
C PRO A 120 8.21 10.94 -2.09
N MET A 121 9.51 10.74 -1.85
CA MET A 121 10.39 11.83 -1.36
C MET A 121 10.58 12.95 -2.40
N THR A 122 10.75 12.61 -3.68
CA THR A 122 10.82 13.61 -4.76
C THR A 122 9.50 14.36 -4.92
N THR A 123 8.38 13.65 -4.76
CA THR A 123 7.05 14.28 -4.76
C THR A 123 6.86 15.24 -3.59
N GLN A 124 7.39 14.93 -2.41
CA GLN A 124 7.37 15.87 -1.27
C GLN A 124 8.17 17.14 -1.55
N LEU A 125 9.33 17.02 -2.21
CA LEU A 125 10.13 18.17 -2.64
C LEU A 125 9.35 19.03 -3.65
N ALA A 126 8.74 18.39 -4.65
CA ALA A 126 7.99 19.08 -5.69
C ALA A 126 6.72 19.78 -5.15
N THR A 127 6.07 19.21 -4.14
CA THR A 127 4.80 19.71 -3.59
C THR A 127 4.95 20.58 -2.34
N ALA A 128 6.17 20.71 -1.79
CA ALA A 128 6.44 21.59 -0.66
C ALA A 128 6.04 23.07 -0.89
N PRO A 129 6.21 23.68 -2.08
CA PRO A 129 5.73 25.03 -2.33
C PRO A 129 4.23 25.18 -2.11
N LEU A 130 3.42 24.17 -2.50
CA LEU A 130 1.98 24.17 -2.26
C LEU A 130 1.65 24.17 -0.78
N HIS A 131 2.40 23.40 0.02
CA HIS A 131 2.21 23.36 1.47
C HIS A 131 2.58 24.67 2.15
N ILE A 132 3.72 25.28 1.78
CA ILE A 132 4.15 26.57 2.34
C ILE A 132 3.14 27.65 1.96
N TYR A 133 2.70 27.68 0.70
CA TYR A 133 1.71 28.64 0.22
C TYR A 133 0.37 28.49 0.94
N ALA A 134 -0.10 27.25 1.13
CA ALA A 134 -1.33 26.98 1.86
C ALA A 134 -1.23 27.48 3.31
N ASN A 135 -0.13 27.19 4.02
CA ASN A 135 0.06 27.65 5.40
C ASN A 135 0.16 29.18 5.49
N ASP A 136 0.85 29.79 4.54
CA ASP A 136 1.00 31.25 4.46
C ASP A 136 -0.33 31.98 4.21
N GLY A 137 -1.27 31.34 3.50
CA GLY A 137 -2.63 31.86 3.32
C GLY A 137 -3.35 32.10 4.66
N TRP A 138 -3.12 31.25 5.65
CA TRP A 138 -3.73 31.37 6.99
C TRP A 138 -3.08 32.45 7.84
N GLN A 139 -1.76 32.59 7.74
CA GLN A 139 -0.98 33.49 8.59
C GLN A 139 -0.99 34.93 8.07
N ARG A 140 -0.94 35.11 6.75
CA ARG A 140 -0.84 36.43 6.11
C ARG A 140 -1.85 36.53 4.96
N PRO A 141 -3.15 36.75 5.25
CA PRO A 141 -4.19 36.78 4.22
C PRO A 141 -4.02 37.93 3.22
N THR A 142 -3.42 39.05 3.62
CA THR A 142 -3.21 40.25 2.79
C THR A 142 -1.88 40.27 2.03
N ALA A 143 -1.02 39.27 2.21
CA ALA A 143 0.29 39.23 1.56
C ALA A 143 0.18 39.15 0.03
N THR A 144 1.01 39.94 -0.64
CA THR A 144 1.15 39.97 -2.10
C THR A 144 1.84 38.71 -2.60
N LEU A 145 1.61 38.33 -3.87
CA LEU A 145 2.23 37.13 -4.46
C LEU A 145 3.77 37.14 -4.37
N ALA A 146 4.41 38.31 -4.49
CA ALA A 146 5.85 38.44 -4.35
C ALA A 146 6.35 38.09 -2.94
N GLU A 147 5.61 38.50 -1.90
CA GLU A 147 5.93 38.17 -0.51
C GLU A 147 5.72 36.68 -0.22
N ARG A 148 4.68 36.08 -0.80
CA ARG A 148 4.43 34.64 -0.71
C ARG A 148 5.56 33.84 -1.35
N TRP A 149 6.01 34.25 -2.54
CA TRP A 149 7.13 33.60 -3.23
C TRP A 149 8.43 33.65 -2.41
N ARG A 150 8.76 34.82 -1.84
CA ARG A 150 9.92 34.94 -0.93
C ARG A 150 9.83 34.01 0.28
N THR A 151 8.61 33.74 0.75
CA THR A 151 8.37 32.87 1.91
C THR A 151 8.53 31.41 1.55
N ILE A 152 8.05 31.02 0.37
CA ILE A 152 8.32 29.70 -0.22
C ILE A 152 9.84 29.49 -0.31
N GLN A 153 10.58 30.43 -0.91
CA GLN A 153 12.02 30.31 -1.08
C GLN A 153 12.77 30.16 0.26
N LYS A 154 12.41 30.98 1.25
CA LYS A 154 13.02 30.92 2.60
C LYS A 154 12.72 29.61 3.32
N GLY A 155 11.49 29.10 3.21
CA GLY A 155 11.06 27.89 3.90
C GLY A 155 11.38 26.59 3.18
N PHE A 156 11.67 26.63 1.87
CA PHE A 156 11.71 25.46 1.00
C PHE A 156 12.64 24.37 1.53
N GLY A 157 13.90 24.68 1.83
CA GLY A 157 14.87 23.68 2.28
C GLY A 157 14.43 22.95 3.55
N ALA A 158 14.11 23.69 4.61
CA ALA A 158 13.72 23.12 5.89
C ALA A 158 12.39 22.35 5.81
N VAL A 159 11.38 22.94 5.15
CA VAL A 159 10.05 22.33 5.04
C VAL A 159 10.08 21.08 4.17
N SER A 160 10.72 21.13 3.00
CA SER A 160 10.82 19.98 2.11
C SER A 160 11.58 18.84 2.77
N LEU A 161 12.70 19.12 3.44
CA LEU A 161 13.49 18.09 4.12
C LEU A 161 12.71 17.44 5.26
N ALA A 162 12.08 18.24 6.14
CA ALA A 162 11.27 17.72 7.23
C ALA A 162 10.11 16.83 6.73
N ARG A 163 9.51 17.20 5.59
CA ARG A 163 8.44 16.42 4.95
C ARG A 163 8.96 15.12 4.36
N SER A 164 10.09 15.13 3.67
CA SER A 164 10.68 13.92 3.09
C SER A 164 11.18 12.95 4.17
N LEU A 165 11.81 13.46 5.24
CA LEU A 165 12.26 12.63 6.36
C LEU A 165 11.11 11.92 7.08
N ARG A 166 9.92 12.52 7.12
CA ARG A 166 8.72 11.90 7.70
C ARG A 166 8.29 10.60 6.98
N ILE A 167 8.71 10.37 5.75
CA ILE A 167 8.37 9.14 4.99
C ILE A 167 9.19 7.95 5.49
N LEU A 168 10.44 8.18 5.91
CA LEU A 168 11.38 7.11 6.25
C LEU A 168 10.88 6.17 7.38
N PRO A 169 10.28 6.67 8.48
CA PRO A 169 9.72 5.80 9.51
C PRO A 169 8.64 4.87 8.98
N VAL A 170 7.81 5.33 8.04
CA VAL A 170 6.71 4.53 7.48
C VAL A 170 7.27 3.40 6.62
N LEU A 171 8.26 3.69 5.78
CA LEU A 171 8.85 2.68 4.89
C LEU A 171 9.75 1.69 5.62
N GLY A 172 10.50 2.14 6.64
CA GLY A 172 11.37 1.29 7.44
C GLY A 172 10.60 0.50 8.50
N ILE A 173 9.97 1.19 9.45
CA ILE A 173 9.30 0.56 10.60
C ILE A 173 8.02 -0.14 10.15
N GLY A 174 7.24 0.46 9.25
CA GLY A 174 5.99 -0.11 8.77
C GLY A 174 6.21 -1.41 8.02
N SER A 175 7.14 -1.45 7.06
CA SER A 175 7.43 -2.66 6.28
C SER A 175 8.08 -3.75 7.14
N PHE A 176 9.05 -3.40 7.99
CA PHE A 176 9.69 -4.36 8.89
C PHE A 176 8.71 -4.92 9.92
N SER A 177 7.91 -4.07 10.58
CA SER A 177 6.93 -4.52 11.56
C SER A 177 5.83 -5.35 10.91
N ASN A 178 5.38 -4.98 9.71
CA ASN A 178 4.38 -5.75 8.96
C ASN A 178 4.92 -7.13 8.55
N HIS A 179 6.16 -7.20 8.09
CA HIS A 179 6.82 -8.48 7.77
C HIS A 179 6.98 -9.35 9.03
N GLN A 180 7.44 -8.77 10.14
CA GLN A 180 7.60 -9.48 11.40
C GLN A 180 6.25 -9.96 11.96
N PHE A 181 5.23 -9.12 12.01
CA PHE A 181 3.89 -9.52 12.45
C PHE A 181 3.29 -10.60 11.54
N ARG A 182 3.45 -10.47 10.22
CA ARG A 182 2.98 -11.49 9.28
C ARG A 182 3.73 -12.81 9.47
N SER A 183 5.03 -12.77 9.71
CA SER A 183 5.83 -13.98 9.98
C SER A 183 5.44 -14.64 11.31
N LEU A 184 5.10 -13.87 12.33
CA LEU A 184 4.66 -14.37 13.64
C LEU A 184 3.24 -14.95 13.59
N LEU A 185 2.31 -14.28 12.92
CA LEU A 185 0.90 -14.68 12.85
C LEU A 185 0.66 -15.77 11.79
N LEU A 186 1.29 -15.66 10.62
CA LEU A 186 1.10 -16.59 9.49
C LEU A 186 2.22 -17.63 9.36
N GLY A 187 3.36 -17.47 10.01
CA GLY A 187 4.41 -18.51 10.03
C GLY A 187 3.93 -19.82 10.65
N GLY A 188 2.97 -19.74 11.56
CA GLY A 188 2.22 -20.90 12.07
C GLY A 188 1.32 -21.55 11.02
N GLN A 189 0.59 -20.75 10.22
CA GLN A 189 -0.31 -21.26 9.16
C GLN A 189 0.46 -21.81 7.95
N GLN A 190 1.48 -21.11 7.44
CA GLN A 190 2.29 -21.58 6.31
C GLN A 190 3.00 -22.90 6.60
N SER A 191 3.44 -23.11 7.83
CA SER A 191 4.07 -24.36 8.27
C SER A 191 3.07 -25.52 8.35
N HIS A 192 1.79 -25.23 8.58
CA HIS A 192 0.71 -26.23 8.57
C HIS A 192 0.31 -26.55 7.13
N ASP A 193 0.06 -25.53 6.30
CA ASP A 193 -0.34 -25.69 4.89
C ASP A 193 0.72 -26.41 4.05
N ASN A 194 2.01 -26.05 4.19
CA ASN A 194 3.09 -26.76 3.49
C ASN A 194 3.23 -28.22 3.93
N ARG A 195 2.91 -28.54 5.20
CA ARG A 195 2.89 -29.92 5.69
C ARG A 195 1.70 -30.68 5.12
N PHE A 196 0.52 -30.08 5.05
CA PHE A 196 -0.65 -30.70 4.41
C PHE A 196 -0.43 -30.95 2.92
N VAL A 197 0.10 -29.96 2.18
CA VAL A 197 0.39 -30.10 0.74
C VAL A 197 1.48 -31.14 0.49
N LYS A 198 2.58 -31.17 1.27
CA LYS A 198 3.59 -32.22 1.18
C LYS A 198 3.00 -33.60 1.48
N ARG A 199 2.14 -33.71 2.48
CA ARG A 199 1.50 -34.98 2.87
C ARG A 199 0.52 -35.47 1.81
N GLN A 200 -0.28 -34.60 1.22
CA GLN A 200 -1.15 -34.94 0.08
C GLN A 200 -0.36 -35.40 -1.15
N ARG A 201 0.73 -34.70 -1.52
CA ARG A 201 1.60 -35.14 -2.62
C ARG A 201 2.26 -36.49 -2.34
N THR A 202 2.68 -36.72 -1.09
CA THR A 202 3.27 -38.00 -0.68
C THR A 202 2.25 -39.14 -0.74
N LEU A 203 1.00 -38.88 -0.34
CA LEU A 203 -0.08 -39.87 -0.40
C LEU A 203 -0.49 -40.18 -1.85
N GLN A 204 -0.62 -39.16 -2.71
CA GLN A 204 -0.87 -39.38 -4.14
C GLN A 204 0.26 -40.17 -4.82
N PHE A 205 1.52 -39.92 -4.44
CA PHE A 205 2.67 -40.68 -4.92
C PHE A 205 2.68 -42.14 -4.43
N LEU A 206 2.15 -42.41 -3.24
CA LEU A 206 2.01 -43.76 -2.70
C LEU A 206 0.83 -44.52 -3.32
N GLU A 207 -0.25 -43.81 -3.66
CA GLU A 207 -1.44 -44.37 -4.32
C GLU A 207 -1.16 -44.76 -5.79
N HIS A 208 -0.22 -44.07 -6.46
CA HIS A 208 0.21 -44.38 -7.83
C HIS A 208 1.36 -45.40 -7.91
N ARG A 209 1.83 -45.94 -6.78
CA ARG A 209 2.77 -47.07 -6.80
C ARG A 209 1.98 -48.35 -7.04
N PRO A 210 2.30 -49.16 -8.08
CA PRO A 210 1.72 -50.49 -8.18
C PRO A 210 2.04 -51.24 -6.89
N THR A 211 1.02 -51.80 -6.26
CA THR A 211 1.22 -52.56 -5.03
C THR A 211 2.24 -53.67 -5.30
N ARG A 212 3.10 -53.95 -4.32
CA ARG A 212 4.18 -54.95 -4.46
C ARG A 212 3.65 -56.31 -4.95
N ILE A 213 2.37 -56.60 -4.71
CA ILE A 213 1.64 -57.78 -5.20
C ILE A 213 1.39 -57.73 -6.72
N GLU A 214 1.03 -56.58 -7.29
CA GLU A 214 0.83 -56.41 -8.74
C GLU A 214 2.15 -56.44 -9.52
N ALA A 215 3.22 -55.85 -8.97
CA ALA A 215 4.55 -55.91 -9.57
C ALA A 215 5.09 -57.36 -9.60
N LEU A 216 4.86 -58.13 -8.54
CA LEU A 216 5.24 -59.54 -8.48
C LEU A 216 4.40 -60.41 -9.43
N ARG A 217 3.10 -60.14 -9.57
CA ARG A 217 2.21 -60.83 -10.52
C ARG A 217 2.54 -60.54 -11.99
N LYS A 218 3.08 -59.34 -12.29
CA LYS A 218 3.55 -58.99 -13.65
C LYS A 218 4.92 -59.60 -13.95
N ALA A 219 5.77 -59.79 -12.95
CA ALA A 219 7.09 -60.41 -13.08
C ALA A 219 7.03 -61.95 -13.17
N SER A 220 5.98 -62.58 -12.64
CA SER A 220 5.86 -64.05 -12.59
C SER A 220 5.27 -64.71 -13.84
N GLY A 221 5.34 -64.05 -15.02
CA GLY A 221 5.08 -64.63 -16.35
C GLY A 221 3.94 -65.66 -16.42
N GLY A 222 2.75 -65.22 -16.83
CA GLY A 222 1.57 -66.08 -16.99
C GLY A 222 1.86 -67.35 -17.80
N HIS A 223 1.95 -68.49 -17.11
CA HIS A 223 1.93 -69.82 -17.70
C HIS A 223 0.67 -70.51 -17.19
N ARG A 224 -0.37 -70.53 -18.03
CA ARG A 224 -1.53 -71.42 -17.83
C ARG A 224 -1.21 -72.75 -18.53
N PRO A 225 -1.19 -73.90 -17.84
CA PRO A 225 -1.14 -75.17 -18.53
C PRO A 225 -2.50 -75.43 -19.21
N ALA A 226 -2.44 -75.79 -20.49
CA ALA A 226 -3.59 -76.25 -21.25
C ALA A 226 -4.14 -77.54 -20.63
N ARG A 227 -5.41 -77.54 -20.21
CA ARG A 227 -6.13 -78.77 -19.86
C ARG A 227 -6.84 -79.28 -21.10
N ALA A 228 -6.37 -80.42 -21.60
CA ALA A 228 -7.12 -81.29 -22.50
C ALA A 228 -8.35 -81.84 -21.75
N VAL A 229 -9.50 -81.86 -22.42
CA VAL A 229 -10.67 -82.64 -22.02
C VAL A 229 -11.09 -83.45 -23.23
N VAL A 230 -10.97 -84.77 -23.09
CA VAL A 230 -11.63 -85.82 -23.87
C VAL A 230 -13.06 -85.93 -23.37
#